data_AF-A0A7R8VKX8-F1
#
_entry.id   AF-A0A7R8VKX8-F1
#
_cell.length_a   1.000
_cell.length_b   1.000
_cell.length_c   1.000
_cell.angle_alpha   90.00
_cell.angle_beta   90.00
_cell.angle_gamma   90.00
#
_symmetry.space_group_name_H-M   'P 1'
#
loop_
_entity.id
_entity.type
_entity.pdbx_description
1 polymer ?
#
loop_
_entity_poly.entity_id
_entity_poly.type
_entity_poly.pdbx_seq_one_letter_code
_entity_poly.pdbx_strand_id
1 'polypeptide(L)'
;MRLLESTPSPLYLWFGNDPAYHTFCWVKVIQTFDKEDAVSIREAKVATPSSTVVSDLTYVKSYFGNLPGVIVSLGARDLPLIESVKIMHTIQEGVRQTPGPVASSVATKFEQVLQRNPGWRTMVAVSDILGGQSTPLQEISRKDKADCRDSVNPSHYTSIEMFTTLDSTQFEGKTMKPINLEINQLSPG
;
A
#
# COMPACT_ATOMS: atom_id res chain seq x y z
N MET A 1 27.63 -35.36 -31.25
CA MET A 1 27.69 -35.43 -29.77
C MET A 1 28.01 -34.04 -29.23
N ARG A 2 26.97 -33.32 -28.78
CA ARG A 2 26.96 -32.25 -27.78
C ARG A 2 25.54 -31.67 -27.79
N LEU A 3 24.70 -32.24 -26.94
CA LEU A 3 23.40 -31.67 -26.59
C LEU A 3 23.70 -30.42 -25.75
N LEU A 4 23.34 -29.24 -26.26
CA LEU A 4 23.30 -28.03 -25.44
C LEU A 4 22.01 -28.12 -24.62
N GLU A 5 22.14 -28.48 -23.35
CA GLU A 5 21.07 -28.34 -22.38
C GLU A 5 20.73 -26.85 -22.26
N SER A 6 19.59 -26.48 -22.83
CA SER A 6 18.96 -25.19 -22.64
C SER A 6 18.54 -25.10 -21.17
N THR A 7 19.33 -24.40 -20.36
CA THR A 7 18.91 -24.06 -19.01
C THR A 7 17.67 -23.16 -19.10
N PRO A 8 16.55 -23.51 -18.43
CA PRO A 8 15.36 -22.69 -18.47
C PRO A 8 15.63 -21.36 -17.76
N SER A 9 15.15 -20.28 -18.37
CA SER A 9 15.32 -18.92 -17.89
C SER A 9 14.70 -18.71 -16.50
N PRO A 10 15.23 -17.79 -15.66
CA PRO A 10 14.87 -17.64 -14.24
C PRO A 10 13.41 -17.24 -13.95
N LEU A 11 12.60 -17.00 -14.99
CA LEU A 11 11.19 -16.63 -14.84
C LEU A 11 10.25 -17.83 -14.65
N TYR A 12 10.73 -19.07 -14.88
CA TYR A 12 9.94 -20.27 -14.63
C TYR A 12 9.76 -20.63 -13.15
N LEU A 13 10.50 -19.99 -12.24
CA LEU A 13 10.43 -20.28 -10.81
C LEU A 13 9.42 -19.42 -10.02
N TRP A 14 8.78 -18.43 -10.65
CA TRP A 14 7.76 -17.59 -9.99
C TRP A 14 6.32 -17.92 -10.37
N PHE A 15 6.12 -18.80 -11.36
CA PHE A 15 4.79 -19.20 -11.83
C PHE A 15 4.63 -20.71 -11.78
N GLY A 16 4.74 -21.28 -10.57
CA GLY A 16 4.18 -22.60 -10.27
C GLY A 16 2.65 -22.53 -10.19
N ASN A 17 1.98 -22.05 -11.24
CA ASN A 17 0.53 -22.09 -11.43
C ASN A 17 0.22 -21.76 -12.88
N ASP A 18 -0.14 -22.79 -13.64
CA ASP A 18 -0.64 -22.65 -15.00
C ASP A 18 -1.91 -21.76 -14.99
N PRO A 19 -1.90 -20.59 -15.67
CA PRO A 19 -3.00 -19.64 -15.66
C PRO A 19 -4.28 -20.18 -16.31
N ALA A 20 -4.22 -21.25 -17.09
CA ALA A 20 -5.39 -21.84 -17.73
C ALA A 20 -6.34 -22.54 -16.73
N TYR A 21 -5.82 -23.10 -15.63
CA TYR A 21 -6.63 -23.90 -14.70
C TYR A 21 -7.44 -23.07 -13.71
N HIS A 22 -7.01 -21.84 -13.39
CA HIS A 22 -7.68 -21.02 -12.37
C HIS A 22 -8.89 -20.24 -12.91
N THR A 23 -8.92 -19.95 -14.21
CA THR A 23 -10.03 -19.23 -14.88
C THR A 23 -11.30 -20.08 -14.96
N PHE A 24 -11.22 -21.41 -14.84
CA PHE A 24 -12.40 -22.28 -14.96
C PHE A 24 -13.22 -22.47 -13.68
N CYS A 25 -12.71 -22.07 -12.51
CA CYS A 25 -13.38 -22.33 -11.24
C CYS A 25 -14.67 -21.50 -11.07
N TRP A 26 -14.65 -20.21 -11.42
CA TRP A 26 -15.79 -19.32 -11.24
C TRP A 26 -16.96 -19.67 -12.17
N VAL A 27 -16.68 -20.11 -13.40
CA VAL A 27 -17.71 -20.60 -14.35
C VAL A 27 -18.48 -21.76 -13.74
N LYS A 28 -17.77 -22.71 -13.12
CA LYS A 28 -18.40 -23.86 -12.45
C LYS A 28 -19.30 -23.41 -11.30
N VAL A 29 -18.84 -22.46 -10.47
CA VAL A 29 -19.63 -21.90 -9.37
C VAL A 29 -20.91 -21.24 -9.89
N ILE A 30 -20.84 -20.45 -10.97
CA ILE A 30 -22.04 -19.84 -11.57
C ILE A 30 -23.01 -20.91 -12.06
N GLN A 31 -22.51 -22.00 -12.65
CA GLN A 31 -23.34 -23.08 -13.15
C GLN A 31 -24.03 -23.88 -12.03
N THR A 32 -23.53 -23.88 -10.79
CA THR A 32 -24.16 -24.59 -9.66
C THR A 32 -25.42 -23.92 -9.11
N PHE A 33 -25.62 -22.63 -9.31
CA PHE A 33 -26.82 -21.93 -8.80
C PHE A 33 -28.09 -22.34 -9.54
N ASP A 34 -29.26 -22.28 -8.91
CA ASP A 34 -30.53 -22.48 -9.63
C ASP A 34 -30.86 -21.24 -10.47
N LYS A 35 -31.21 -21.46 -11.74
CA LYS A 35 -31.60 -20.38 -12.65
C LYS A 35 -32.96 -19.76 -12.28
N GLU A 36 -33.78 -20.47 -11.51
CA GLU A 36 -35.11 -19.98 -11.10
C GLU A 36 -35.05 -19.13 -9.82
N ASP A 37 -33.94 -19.17 -9.07
CA ASP A 37 -33.77 -18.40 -7.83
C ASP A 37 -33.75 -16.88 -8.07
N ALA A 38 -33.19 -16.44 -9.19
CA ALA A 38 -33.16 -15.03 -9.56
C ALA A 38 -32.91 -14.82 -11.05
N VAL A 39 -33.49 -13.75 -11.60
CA VAL A 39 -33.24 -13.30 -12.99
C VAL A 39 -31.74 -13.06 -13.21
N SER A 40 -31.02 -12.48 -12.24
CA SER A 40 -29.58 -12.24 -12.33
C SER A 40 -28.76 -13.52 -12.50
N ILE A 41 -29.15 -14.63 -11.86
CA ILE A 41 -28.47 -15.92 -12.01
C ILE A 41 -28.68 -16.46 -13.42
N ARG A 42 -29.91 -16.39 -13.93
CA ARG A 42 -30.22 -16.81 -15.30
C ARG A 42 -29.40 -16.03 -16.32
N GLU A 43 -29.38 -14.69 -16.23
CA GLU A 43 -28.61 -13.85 -17.15
C GLU A 43 -27.10 -14.10 -17.03
N ALA A 44 -26.58 -14.25 -15.80
CA ALA A 44 -25.17 -14.57 -15.59
C ALA A 44 -24.78 -15.91 -16.23
N LYS A 45 -25.61 -16.95 -16.11
CA LYS A 45 -25.37 -18.25 -16.77
C LYS A 45 -25.32 -18.13 -18.30
N VAL A 46 -26.13 -17.25 -18.90
CA VAL A 46 -26.13 -16.98 -20.34
C VAL A 46 -24.89 -16.20 -20.78
N ALA A 47 -24.45 -15.21 -20.00
CA ALA A 47 -23.30 -14.36 -20.33
C ALA A 47 -21.94 -15.04 -20.07
N THR A 48 -21.87 -15.93 -19.08
CA THR A 48 -20.65 -16.64 -18.63
C THR A 48 -19.89 -17.38 -19.75
N PRO A 49 -20.54 -18.14 -20.66
CA PRO A 49 -19.82 -18.83 -21.74
C PRO A 49 -19.33 -17.89 -22.86
N SER A 50 -19.62 -16.57 -22.81
CA SER A 50 -19.14 -15.65 -23.83
C SER A 50 -17.61 -15.48 -23.77
N SER A 51 -16.95 -15.60 -24.91
CA SER A 51 -15.48 -15.48 -25.02
C SER A 51 -14.98 -14.12 -24.57
N THR A 52 -15.76 -13.06 -24.77
CA THR A 52 -15.44 -11.71 -24.32
C THR A 52 -15.38 -11.62 -22.79
N VAL A 53 -16.41 -12.11 -22.08
CA VAL A 53 -16.44 -12.10 -20.60
C VAL A 53 -15.29 -12.93 -20.03
N VAL A 54 -14.99 -14.09 -20.63
CA VAL A 54 -13.85 -14.92 -20.22
C VAL A 54 -12.53 -14.18 -20.42
N SER A 55 -12.36 -13.48 -21.54
CA SER A 55 -11.14 -12.72 -21.84
C SER A 55 -10.96 -11.55 -20.88
N ASP A 56 -12.01 -10.77 -20.63
CA ASP A 56 -11.99 -9.60 -19.75
C ASP A 56 -11.71 -10.01 -18.30
N LEU A 57 -12.36 -11.07 -17.80
CA LEU A 57 -12.11 -11.57 -16.45
C LEU A 57 -10.71 -12.17 -16.30
N THR A 58 -10.20 -12.84 -17.33
CA THR A 58 -8.82 -13.34 -17.34
C THR A 58 -7.83 -12.18 -17.27
N TYR A 59 -8.06 -11.11 -18.05
CA TYR A 59 -7.25 -9.90 -18.01
C TYR A 59 -7.27 -9.26 -16.62
N VAL A 60 -8.46 -9.06 -16.04
CA VAL A 60 -8.60 -8.49 -14.69
C VAL A 60 -7.90 -9.34 -13.64
N LYS A 61 -8.10 -10.65 -13.68
CA LYS A 61 -7.47 -11.58 -12.73
C LYS A 61 -5.94 -11.59 -12.86
N SER A 62 -5.42 -11.57 -14.08
CA SER A 62 -3.97 -11.65 -14.34
C SER A 62 -3.23 -10.42 -13.84
N TYR A 63 -3.78 -9.22 -14.08
CA TYR A 63 -3.08 -7.98 -13.77
C TYR A 63 -3.48 -7.34 -12.45
N PHE A 64 -4.74 -7.49 -12.02
CA PHE A 64 -5.27 -6.82 -10.83
C PHE A 64 -5.66 -7.79 -9.71
N GLY A 65 -5.50 -9.10 -9.92
CA GLY A 65 -5.89 -10.13 -8.96
C GLY A 65 -5.16 -10.08 -7.62
N ASN A 66 -4.01 -9.41 -7.54
CA ASN A 66 -3.26 -9.25 -6.28
C ASN A 66 -3.76 -8.08 -5.42
N LEU A 67 -4.50 -7.11 -6.00
CA LEU A 67 -4.85 -5.87 -5.31
C LEU A 67 -5.62 -6.10 -4.00
N PRO A 68 -6.61 -7.03 -3.93
CA PRO A 68 -7.31 -7.29 -2.68
C PRO A 68 -6.36 -7.74 -1.56
N GLY A 69 -5.40 -8.61 -1.87
CA GLY A 69 -4.41 -9.07 -0.89
C GLY A 69 -3.51 -7.95 -0.41
N VAL A 70 -3.13 -7.03 -1.30
CA VAL A 70 -2.32 -5.88 -0.94
C VAL A 70 -3.10 -4.85 -0.10
N ILE A 71 -4.39 -4.64 -0.39
CA ILE A 71 -5.25 -3.78 0.43
C ILE A 71 -5.35 -4.33 1.85
N VAL A 72 -5.53 -5.66 2.00
CA VAL A 72 -5.56 -6.32 3.31
C VAL A 72 -4.22 -6.16 4.03
N SER A 73 -3.09 -6.34 3.35
CA SER A 73 -1.77 -6.18 3.99
C SER A 73 -1.50 -4.76 4.44
N LEU A 74 -1.86 -3.75 3.63
CA LEU A 74 -1.76 -2.34 4.00
C LEU A 74 -2.70 -1.93 5.15
N GLY A 75 -3.78 -2.68 5.37
CA GLY A 75 -4.70 -2.50 6.50
C GLY A 75 -4.25 -3.16 7.81
N ALA A 76 -3.17 -3.96 7.78
CA ALA A 76 -2.65 -4.62 8.98
C ALA A 76 -1.95 -3.62 9.91
N ARG A 77 -2.05 -3.83 11.23
CA ARG A 77 -1.56 -2.88 12.25
C ARG A 77 -0.03 -2.87 12.40
N ASP A 78 0.64 -3.95 12.03
CA ASP A 78 2.07 -4.17 12.30
C ASP A 78 2.95 -4.05 11.05
N LEU A 79 2.43 -3.48 9.96
CA LEU A 79 3.21 -3.27 8.75
C LEU A 79 4.09 -2.00 8.89
N PRO A 80 5.43 -2.11 8.83
CA PRO A 80 6.30 -0.94 8.92
C PRO A 80 6.04 0.05 7.77
N LEU A 81 6.08 1.35 8.08
CA LEU A 81 5.81 2.42 7.10
C LEU A 81 6.69 2.29 5.84
N ILE A 82 7.97 1.98 6.01
CA ILE A 82 8.92 1.78 4.89
C ILE A 82 8.42 0.68 3.96
N GLU A 83 7.96 -0.44 4.52
CA GLU A 83 7.41 -1.54 3.72
C GLU A 83 6.07 -1.18 3.10
N SER A 84 5.20 -0.43 3.80
CA SER A 84 3.94 0.07 3.23
C SER A 84 4.17 0.97 2.00
N VAL A 85 5.12 1.92 2.10
CA VAL A 85 5.46 2.83 1.00
C VAL A 85 6.06 2.06 -0.18
N LYS A 86 6.94 1.09 0.10
CA LYS A 86 7.52 0.20 -0.92
C LYS A 86 6.46 -0.65 -1.65
N ILE A 87 5.49 -1.19 -0.91
CA ILE A 87 4.35 -1.92 -1.49
C ILE A 87 3.56 -1.00 -2.42
N MET A 88 3.25 0.22 -1.98
CA MET A 88 2.53 1.20 -2.80
C MET A 88 3.27 1.56 -4.09
N HIS A 89 4.59 1.79 -4.04
CA HIS A 89 5.40 2.02 -5.24
C HIS A 89 5.43 0.80 -6.18
N THR A 90 5.49 -0.40 -5.62
CA THR A 90 5.47 -1.64 -6.41
C THR A 90 4.15 -1.78 -7.17
N ILE A 91 3.00 -1.47 -6.54
CA ILE A 91 1.70 -1.44 -7.23
C ILE A 91 1.66 -0.34 -8.28
N GLN A 92 2.13 0.86 -7.96
CA GLN A 92 2.15 2.00 -8.88
C GLN A 92 2.88 1.64 -10.17
N GLU A 93 4.06 1.01 -10.04
CA GLU A 93 4.84 0.56 -11.20
C GLU A 93 4.15 -0.58 -11.95
N GLY A 94 3.61 -1.58 -11.24
CA GLY A 94 2.90 -2.70 -11.86
C GLY A 94 1.68 -2.25 -12.69
N VAL A 95 0.90 -1.30 -12.16
CA VAL A 95 -0.25 -0.72 -12.87
C VAL A 95 0.21 0.09 -14.08
N ARG A 96 1.31 0.85 -13.97
CA ARG A 96 1.88 1.65 -15.07
C ARG A 96 2.38 0.78 -16.23
N GLN A 97 2.96 -0.39 -15.92
CA GLN A 97 3.49 -1.32 -16.92
C GLN A 97 2.41 -2.21 -17.56
N THR A 98 1.20 -2.23 -17.00
CA THR A 98 0.12 -3.10 -17.51
C THR A 98 -0.40 -2.56 -18.85
N PRO A 99 -0.43 -3.39 -19.93
CA PRO A 99 -0.85 -2.94 -21.24
C PRO A 99 -2.37 -2.87 -21.37
N GLY A 100 -2.87 -1.93 -22.19
CA GLY A 100 -4.27 -1.88 -22.63
C GLY A 100 -5.06 -0.68 -22.10
N PRO A 101 -6.20 -0.35 -22.74
CA PRO A 101 -6.96 0.88 -22.45
C PRO A 101 -7.56 0.88 -21.03
N VAL A 102 -7.94 -0.30 -20.52
CA VAL A 102 -8.45 -0.45 -19.15
C VAL A 102 -7.34 -0.14 -18.14
N ALA A 103 -6.14 -0.72 -18.32
CA ALA A 103 -5.01 -0.43 -17.45
C ALA A 103 -4.58 1.03 -17.48
N SER A 104 -4.55 1.68 -18.65
CA SER A 104 -4.28 3.13 -18.74
C SER A 104 -5.27 3.96 -17.93
N SER A 105 -6.56 3.56 -17.94
CA SER A 105 -7.59 4.23 -17.14
C SER A 105 -7.37 4.03 -15.64
N VAL A 106 -7.01 2.80 -15.23
CA VAL A 106 -6.69 2.48 -13.83
C VAL A 106 -5.44 3.24 -13.36
N ALA A 107 -4.38 3.28 -14.17
CA ALA A 107 -3.15 4.01 -13.87
C ALA A 107 -3.42 5.51 -13.65
N THR A 108 -4.21 6.11 -14.54
CA THR A 108 -4.62 7.51 -14.43
C THR A 108 -5.39 7.76 -13.13
N LYS A 109 -6.34 6.88 -12.79
CA LYS A 109 -7.12 7.01 -11.56
C LYS A 109 -6.24 6.85 -10.32
N PHE A 110 -5.32 5.90 -10.32
CA PHE A 110 -4.40 5.63 -9.23
C PHE A 110 -3.54 6.86 -8.94
N GLU A 111 -2.92 7.44 -9.97
CA GLU A 111 -2.10 8.64 -9.85
C GLU A 111 -2.92 9.84 -9.34
N GLN A 112 -4.13 10.05 -9.85
CA GLN A 112 -5.02 11.11 -9.36
C GLN A 112 -5.37 10.95 -7.88
N VAL A 113 -5.57 9.72 -7.40
CA VAL A 113 -5.85 9.46 -5.98
C VAL A 113 -4.63 9.83 -5.11
N LEU A 114 -3.42 9.44 -5.53
CA LEU A 114 -2.20 9.79 -4.81
C LEU A 114 -1.94 11.30 -4.81
N GLN A 115 -2.13 11.98 -5.94
CA GLN A 115 -1.92 13.42 -6.06
C GLN A 115 -2.89 14.23 -5.22
N ARG A 116 -4.15 13.78 -5.09
CA ARG A 116 -5.17 14.42 -4.27
C ARG A 116 -5.01 14.15 -2.77
N ASN A 117 -4.18 13.17 -2.39
CA ASN A 117 -3.91 12.85 -1.00
C ASN A 117 -2.62 13.55 -0.54
N PRO A 118 -2.68 14.71 0.12
CA PRO A 118 -1.48 15.39 0.62
C PRO A 118 -0.71 14.54 1.65
N GLY A 119 -1.41 13.70 2.41
CA GLY A 119 -0.81 12.79 3.39
C GLY A 119 0.10 11.75 2.76
N TRP A 120 -0.13 11.37 1.49
CA TRP A 120 0.78 10.47 0.77
C TRP A 120 2.20 11.04 0.65
N ARG A 121 2.33 12.32 0.31
CA ARG A 121 3.65 12.98 0.21
C ARG A 121 4.36 13.03 1.55
N THR A 122 3.62 13.32 2.62
CA THR A 122 4.17 13.31 3.98
C THR A 122 4.63 11.92 4.39
N MET A 123 3.85 10.88 4.12
CA MET A 123 4.21 9.49 4.43
C MET A 123 5.48 9.05 3.69
N VAL A 124 5.62 9.39 2.41
CA VAL A 124 6.83 9.11 1.64
C VAL A 124 8.04 9.83 2.23
N ALA A 125 7.91 11.13 2.55
CA ALA A 125 9.02 11.89 3.14
C ALA A 125 9.46 11.34 4.51
N VAL A 126 8.50 10.94 5.36
CA VAL A 126 8.82 10.30 6.65
C VAL A 126 9.50 8.95 6.42
N SER A 127 9.00 8.15 5.47
CA SER A 127 9.62 6.87 5.11
C SER A 127 11.07 7.05 4.66
N ASP A 128 11.35 8.05 3.83
CA ASP A 128 12.69 8.37 3.35
C ASP A 128 13.64 8.74 4.50
N ILE A 129 13.18 9.57 5.44
CA ILE A 129 13.95 9.95 6.64
C ILE A 129 14.26 8.73 7.50
N LEU A 130 13.26 7.87 7.75
CA LEU A 130 13.46 6.62 8.49
C LEU A 130 14.42 5.68 7.76
N GLY A 131 14.46 5.73 6.43
CA GLY A 131 15.43 5.04 5.58
C GLY A 131 16.82 5.71 5.51
N GLY A 132 17.05 6.79 6.25
CA GLY A 132 18.33 7.50 6.31
C GLY A 132 18.58 8.49 5.17
N GLN A 133 17.56 8.83 4.37
CA GLN A 133 17.66 9.85 3.34
C GLN A 133 17.48 11.26 3.92
N SER A 134 18.25 12.23 3.41
CA SER A 134 18.14 13.64 3.82
C SER A 134 17.02 14.35 3.05
N THR A 135 15.77 14.03 3.39
CA THR A 135 14.58 14.65 2.77
C THR A 135 14.02 15.74 3.69
N PRO A 136 13.93 17.02 3.24
CA PRO A 136 13.29 18.06 4.05
C PRO A 136 11.79 17.81 4.15
N LEU A 137 11.27 17.69 5.37
CA LEU A 137 9.83 17.70 5.62
C LEU A 137 9.29 19.10 5.30
N GLN A 138 8.36 19.19 4.34
CA GLN A 138 7.56 20.40 4.20
C GLN A 138 6.71 20.58 5.46
N GLU A 139 6.72 21.80 6.02
CA GLU A 139 5.92 22.15 7.20
C GLU A 139 4.46 21.76 6.96
N ILE A 140 3.98 20.80 7.76
CA ILE A 140 2.56 20.48 7.84
C ILE A 140 1.92 21.72 8.44
N SER A 141 1.17 22.47 7.63
CA SER A 141 0.43 23.64 8.10
C SER A 141 -0.44 23.23 9.29
N ARG A 142 -0.11 23.74 10.48
CA ARG A 142 -0.77 23.43 11.77
C ARG A 142 -2.27 23.79 11.83
N LYS A 143 -2.90 24.13 10.70
CA LYS A 143 -4.33 24.44 10.63
C LYS A 143 -5.22 23.21 10.77
N ASP A 144 -4.69 22.01 10.55
CA ASP A 144 -5.39 20.74 10.76
C ASP A 144 -5.09 20.17 12.15
N LYS A 145 -5.39 20.93 13.21
CA LYS A 145 -5.56 20.32 14.54
C LYS A 145 -6.86 19.52 14.53
N ALA A 146 -6.81 18.27 14.08
CA ALA A 146 -7.62 17.27 14.73
C ALA A 146 -7.02 17.06 16.13
N ASP A 147 -7.82 17.30 17.16
CA ASP A 147 -7.44 17.10 18.54
C ASP A 147 -7.13 15.62 18.78
N CYS A 148 -5.86 15.26 18.93
CA CYS A 148 -5.46 13.88 19.18
C CYS A 148 -5.80 13.41 20.61
N ARG A 149 -6.59 14.15 21.41
CA ARG A 149 -6.96 13.75 22.78
C ARG A 149 -8.08 12.70 22.88
N ASP A 150 -8.91 12.50 21.86
CA ASP A 150 -10.15 11.75 22.04
C ASP A 150 -10.10 10.25 21.63
N SER A 151 -8.92 9.62 21.54
CA SER A 151 -8.85 8.17 21.28
C SER A 151 -7.98 7.34 22.24
N VAL A 152 -7.51 7.92 23.35
CA VAL A 152 -6.84 7.15 24.39
C VAL A 152 -7.90 6.57 25.35
N ASN A 153 -8.30 5.32 25.14
CA ASN A 153 -8.88 4.50 26.21
C ASN A 153 -7.72 4.00 27.10
N PRO A 154 -7.58 4.49 28.36
CA PRO A 154 -6.38 4.24 29.17
C PRO A 154 -6.24 2.83 29.74
N SER A 155 -7.11 1.88 29.39
CA SER A 155 -7.22 0.60 30.10
C SER A 155 -6.31 -0.54 29.62
N HIS A 156 -5.42 -0.34 28.64
CA HIS A 156 -4.73 -1.46 27.97
C HIS A 156 -3.20 -1.42 27.89
N TYR A 157 -2.51 -0.56 28.63
CA TYR A 157 -1.04 -0.65 28.74
C TYR A 157 -0.59 -0.68 30.19
N THR A 158 -0.26 -1.88 30.65
CA THR A 158 0.57 -2.08 31.83
C THR A 158 2.00 -1.66 31.47
N SER A 159 2.48 -0.63 32.17
CA SER A 159 3.87 -0.27 32.44
C SER A 159 4.91 -0.55 31.35
N ILE A 160 5.23 0.48 30.55
CA ILE A 160 6.62 0.69 30.11
C ILE A 160 7.08 1.98 30.77
N GLU A 161 7.93 1.81 31.79
CA GLU A 161 8.59 2.91 32.47
C GLU A 161 9.52 3.69 31.54
N MET A 162 9.63 4.97 31.86
CA MET A 162 10.47 5.98 31.24
C MET A 162 11.93 5.52 31.09
N PHE A 163 12.46 5.55 29.87
CA PHE A 163 13.89 5.77 29.66
C PHE A 163 14.09 7.15 29.04
N THR A 164 14.06 8.18 29.89
CA THR A 164 14.67 9.48 29.60
C THR A 164 16.04 9.53 30.22
N THR A 165 17.07 9.20 29.44
CA THR A 165 18.43 9.73 29.60
C THR A 165 19.07 9.75 28.22
N LEU A 166 18.87 10.83 27.48
CA LEU A 166 19.73 11.21 26.37
C LEU A 166 21.01 11.78 26.99
N ASP A 167 22.02 10.93 27.12
CA ASP A 167 23.37 11.35 27.46
C ASP A 167 23.89 12.26 26.35
N SER A 168 24.16 13.50 26.73
CA SER A 168 24.65 14.55 25.85
C SER A 168 26.13 14.74 26.15
N THR A 169 27.00 13.95 25.53
CA THR A 169 28.44 14.19 25.56
C THR A 169 29.08 14.14 24.17
N GLN A 170 29.55 15.33 23.77
CA GLN A 170 30.67 15.64 22.86
C GLN A 170 30.53 15.34 21.36
N PHE A 171 30.09 16.36 20.62
CA PHE A 171 30.81 16.76 19.41
C PHE A 171 31.44 18.13 19.67
N GLU A 172 32.77 18.15 19.80
CA GLU A 172 33.57 19.36 19.92
C GLU A 172 33.51 20.20 18.64
N GLY A 173 33.51 21.53 18.82
CA GLY A 173 34.06 22.45 17.82
C GLY A 173 33.05 23.29 17.03
N LYS A 174 32.35 24.21 17.70
CA LYS A 174 32.22 25.63 17.33
C LYS A 174 31.25 26.34 18.29
N THR A 175 31.76 27.34 18.99
CA THR A 175 30.99 28.18 19.91
C THR A 175 29.93 28.98 19.16
N MET A 176 28.66 28.75 19.48
CA MET A 176 27.56 29.65 19.10
C MET A 176 26.95 30.23 20.38
N LYS A 177 26.85 31.57 20.43
CA LYS A 177 26.38 32.33 21.59
C LYS A 177 24.99 31.86 22.04
N PRO A 178 24.71 31.77 23.35
CA PRO A 178 23.39 31.41 23.85
C PRO A 178 22.37 32.50 23.51
N ILE A 179 21.24 32.05 22.95
CA ILE A 179 20.03 32.86 22.80
C ILE A 179 19.34 32.88 24.16
N ASN A 180 19.31 34.03 24.83
CA ASN A 180 18.46 34.23 26.00
C ASN A 180 17.00 34.26 25.53
N LEU A 181 16.28 33.17 25.73
CA LEU A 181 14.82 33.15 25.70
C LEU A 181 14.32 33.43 27.13
N GLU A 182 13.89 34.67 27.37
CA GLU A 182 13.14 35.02 28.58
C GLU A 182 11.87 34.17 28.65
N ILE A 183 11.83 33.26 29.64
CA ILE A 183 10.63 32.52 30.00
C ILE A 183 9.77 33.48 30.82
N ASN A 184 8.78 34.11 30.16
CA ASN A 184 7.72 34.79 30.89
C ASN A 184 6.89 33.72 31.63
N GLN A 185 7.10 33.65 32.94
CA GLN A 185 6.30 32.90 33.89
C GLN A 185 4.86 33.44 33.84
N LEU A 186 3.92 32.67 33.29
CA LEU A 186 2.51 32.87 33.59
C LEU A 186 2.28 32.43 35.04
N SER A 187 2.10 33.40 35.94
CA SER A 187 1.58 33.15 37.27
C SER A 187 0.10 32.74 37.18
N PRO A 188 -0.37 31.81 38.02
CA PRO A 188 -1.79 31.46 38.08
C PRO A 188 -2.54 32.46 38.98
N GLY A 189 -3.60 33.05 38.44
CA GLY A 189 -4.55 33.91 39.13
C GLY A 189 -5.70 34.28 38.21
#